data_AF-A0A381U8R5-F1
#
_entry.id   AF-A0A381U8R5-F1
#
_cell.length_a   1.000
_cell.length_b   1.000
_cell.length_c   1.000
_cell.angle_alpha   90.00
_cell.angle_beta   90.00
_cell.angle_gamma   90.00
#
_symmetry.space_group_name_H-M   'P 1'
#
loop_
_entity.id
_entity.type
_entity.pdbx_description
1 polymer ?
#
loop_
_entity_poly.entity_id
_entity_poly.type
_entity_poly.pdbx_seq_one_letter_code
_entity_poly.pdbx_strand_id
1 'polypeptide(L)' 'VARRSTYSRWDGTQDVPDLDADALLQAMGDELIEHGDPEAALRRMMQHGLDVGGHHLQGIREILEKLRR' A
#
# COMPACT_ATOMS: atom_id res chain seq x y z
N VAL A 1 -6.16 0.77 -27.99
CA VAL A 1 -6.70 -0.55 -27.55
C VAL A 1 -6.64 -0.57 -26.03
N ALA A 2 -7.79 -0.58 -25.33
CA ALA A 2 -7.82 -0.56 -23.87
C ALA A 2 -7.38 -1.92 -23.30
N ARG A 3 -6.38 -1.93 -22.41
CA ARG A 3 -5.97 -3.15 -21.68
C ARG A 3 -7.08 -3.50 -20.69
N ARG A 4 -7.63 -4.70 -20.80
CA ARG A 4 -8.64 -5.21 -19.86
C ARG A 4 -7.91 -5.76 -18.64
N SER A 5 -8.10 -5.13 -17.50
CA SER A 5 -7.57 -5.61 -16.23
C SER A 5 -8.49 -6.68 -15.67
N THR A 6 -7.95 -7.85 -15.36
CA THR A 6 -8.69 -8.96 -14.75
C THR A 6 -8.31 -9.03 -13.28
N TYR A 7 -9.29 -8.87 -12.41
CA TYR A 7 -9.11 -9.03 -10.97
C TYR A 7 -9.25 -10.50 -10.60
N SER A 8 -8.38 -10.99 -9.71
CA SER A 8 -8.44 -12.34 -9.15
C SER A 8 -8.22 -12.29 -7.65
N ARG A 9 -8.66 -13.33 -6.94
CA ARG A 9 -8.40 -13.48 -5.51
C ARG A 9 -6.92 -13.80 -5.30
N TRP A 10 -6.30 -13.18 -4.29
CA TRP A 10 -4.90 -13.45 -3.93
C TRP A 10 -4.74 -14.92 -3.52
N ASP A 11 -3.82 -15.64 -4.19
CA ASP A 11 -3.53 -17.06 -3.94
C ASP A 11 -2.16 -17.28 -3.29
N GLY A 12 -1.45 -16.19 -2.95
CA GLY A 12 -0.18 -16.21 -2.26
C GLY A 12 1.04 -16.40 -3.17
N THR A 13 0.85 -16.57 -4.49
CA THR A 13 1.96 -16.72 -5.44
C THR A 13 2.50 -15.39 -5.97
N GLN A 14 1.81 -14.29 -5.67
CA GLN A 14 2.13 -12.95 -6.13
C GLN A 14 3.30 -12.40 -5.32
N ASP A 15 4.29 -11.88 -6.03
CA ASP A 15 5.48 -11.27 -5.45
C ASP A 15 5.06 -10.00 -4.70
N VAL A 16 5.05 -10.06 -3.37
CA VAL A 16 4.84 -8.90 -2.50
C VAL A 16 6.24 -8.45 -2.07
N PRO A 17 6.55 -7.15 -2.15
CA PRO A 17 7.80 -6.62 -1.60
C PRO A 17 7.94 -7.06 -0.14
N ASP A 18 9.17 -7.22 0.32
CA ASP A 18 9.49 -7.66 1.69
C ASP A 18 9.05 -6.58 2.70
N LEU A 19 7.75 -6.53 2.99
CA LEU A 19 7.12 -5.70 4.01
C LEU A 19 7.21 -6.46 5.32
N ASP A 20 8.31 -6.26 6.02
CA ASP A 20 8.41 -6.73 7.39
C ASP A 20 7.49 -5.91 8.33
N ALA A 21 7.10 -6.52 9.44
CA ALA A 21 6.18 -5.88 10.39
C ALA A 21 6.79 -4.65 11.08
N ASP A 22 8.11 -4.61 11.26
CA ASP A 22 8.82 -3.52 11.92
C ASP A 22 8.91 -2.28 11.01
N ALA A 23 9.13 -2.49 9.71
CA ALA A 23 9.13 -1.48 8.66
C ALA A 23 7.73 -0.87 8.50
N LEU A 24 6.68 -1.68 8.61
CA LEU A 24 5.29 -1.20 8.66
C LEU A 24 5.06 -0.31 9.89
N LEU A 25 5.47 -0.75 11.07
CA LEU A 25 5.33 0.04 12.30
C LEU A 25 6.15 1.33 12.27
N GLN A 26 7.37 1.28 11.71
CA GLN A 26 8.22 2.45 11.54
C GLN A 26 7.61 3.47 10.56
N ALA A 27 7.03 2.98 9.47
CA ALA A 27 6.30 3.79 8.50
C ALA A 27 5.03 4.43 9.09
N MET A 28 4.32 3.72 9.97
CA MET A 28 3.16 4.23 10.70
C MET A 28 3.54 5.17 11.85
N GLY A 29 4.81 5.18 12.25
CA GLY A 29 5.28 5.78 13.50
C GLY A 29 4.86 7.23 13.66
N ASP A 30 5.03 8.04 12.62
CA ASP A 30 4.66 9.46 12.63
C ASP A 30 3.14 9.65 12.85
N GLU A 31 2.33 8.83 12.18
CA GLU A 31 0.88 8.92 12.30
C GLU A 31 0.35 8.37 13.63
N LEU A 32 1.03 7.37 14.21
CA LEU A 32 0.72 6.85 15.55
C LEU A 32 1.05 7.85 16.65
N ILE A 33 2.16 8.57 16.50
CA ILE A 33 2.55 9.64 17.43
C ILE A 33 1.56 10.82 17.34
N GLU A 34 1.14 11.16 16.12
CA GLU A 34 0.29 12.33 15.88
C GLU A 34 -1.19 12.09 16.19
N HIS A 35 -1.72 10.91 15.83
CA HIS A 35 -3.17 10.64 15.89
C HIS A 35 -3.55 9.53 16.87
N GLY A 36 -2.60 8.70 17.33
CA GLY A 36 -2.84 7.62 18.29
C GLY A 36 -3.71 6.46 17.77
N ASP A 37 -4.03 6.44 16.46
CA ASP A 37 -4.94 5.46 15.85
C ASP A 37 -4.23 4.65 14.75
N PRO A 38 -3.86 3.38 15.02
CA PRO A 38 -3.23 2.50 14.05
C PRO A 38 -4.13 2.15 12.86
N GLU A 39 -5.45 2.06 13.06
CA GLU A 39 -6.38 1.68 11.99
C GLU A 39 -6.49 2.81 10.97
N ALA A 40 -6.64 4.05 11.46
CA ALA A 40 -6.64 5.22 10.60
C ALA A 40 -5.35 5.33 9.80
N ALA A 41 -4.22 4.97 10.41
CA ALA A 41 -2.93 5.05 9.77
C ALA A 41 -2.73 4.03 8.64
N LEU A 42 -3.03 2.76 8.92
CA LEU A 42 -3.06 1.72 7.89
C LEU A 42 -3.98 2.10 6.73
N ARG A 43 -5.16 2.64 7.03
CA ARG A 43 -6.13 3.04 6.01
C ARG A 43 -5.59 4.15 5.10
N ARG A 44 -4.82 5.10 5.62
CA ARG A 44 -4.19 6.15 4.81
C ARG A 44 -3.07 5.60 3.95
N MET A 45 -2.19 4.77 4.51
CA MET A 45 -1.11 4.09 3.78
C MET A 45 -1.67 3.25 2.63
N MET A 46 -2.73 2.47 2.85
CA MET A 46 -3.37 1.71 1.77
C MET A 46 -3.97 2.60 0.68
N GLN A 47 -4.53 3.77 1.04
CA GLN A 47 -5.12 4.68 0.06
C GLN A 47 -4.07 5.42 -0.77
N HIS A 48 -3.00 5.88 -0.14
CA HIS A 48 -2.02 6.81 -0.71
C HIS A 48 -0.71 6.14 -1.15
N GLY A 49 -0.43 4.94 -0.67
CA GLY A 49 0.84 4.27 -0.84
C GLY A 49 1.75 4.47 0.37
N LEU A 50 2.92 3.84 0.30
CA LEU A 50 3.92 3.87 1.36
C LEU A 50 5.33 3.84 0.76
N ASP A 51 6.22 4.68 1.28
CA ASP A 51 7.66 4.60 0.98
C ASP A 51 8.38 3.84 2.10
N VAL A 52 8.97 2.70 1.76
CA VAL A 52 9.75 1.87 2.70
C VAL A 52 11.03 1.39 2.05
N GLY A 53 12.15 1.55 2.76
CA GLY A 53 13.45 1.04 2.30
C GLY A 53 13.85 1.52 0.91
N GLY A 54 13.48 2.74 0.52
CA GLY A 54 13.76 3.31 -0.81
C GLY A 54 12.86 2.80 -1.95
N HIS A 55 11.84 2.00 -1.64
CA HIS A 55 10.87 1.49 -2.59
C HIS A 55 9.49 2.12 -2.34
N HIS A 56 8.82 2.53 -3.41
CA HIS A 56 7.46 3.07 -3.35
C HIS A 56 6.42 1.95 -3.57
N LEU A 57 5.64 1.68 -2.54
CA LEU A 57 4.46 0.84 -2.60
C LEU A 57 3.27 1.67 -3.02
N GLN A 58 2.66 1.29 -4.14
CA GLN A 58 1.57 2.04 -4.74
C GLN A 58 0.30 1.90 -3.91
N GLY A 59 -0.36 3.03 -3.65
CA GLY A 59 -1.66 3.05 -3.02
C GLY A 59 -2.78 2.59 -3.95
N ILE A 60 -3.93 2.25 -3.37
CA ILE A 60 -5.14 1.89 -4.13
C ILE A 60 -5.51 2.98 -5.14
N ARG A 61 -5.38 4.26 -4.78
CA ARG A 61 -5.70 5.38 -5.68
C ARG A 61 -4.81 5.37 -6.92
N GLU A 62 -3.51 5.18 -6.75
CA GLU A 62 -2.55 5.14 -7.85
C GLU A 62 -2.78 3.92 -8.75
N ILE A 63 -3.06 2.76 -8.15
CA ILE A 63 -3.40 1.55 -8.91
C ILE A 63 -4.64 1.80 -9.77
N LEU A 64 -5.71 2.35 -9.20
CA LEU A 64 -6.93 2.68 -9.94
C LEU A 64 -6.67 3.67 -11.08
N GLU A 65 -5.80 4.66 -10.87
CA GLU A 65 -5.40 5.60 -11.91
C GLU A 65 -4.65 4.93 -13.07
N LYS A 66 -3.77 3.97 -12.78
CA LYS A 66 -3.04 3.20 -13.80
C LYS A 66 -3.96 2.32 -14.63
N LEU A 67 -4.99 1.74 -14.03
CA LEU A 67 -5.95 0.90 -14.73
C LEU A 67 -6.92 1.70 -15.62
N ARG A 68 -7.10 2.98 -15.32
CA ARG A 68 -7.91 3.89 -16.15
C ARG A 68 -7.18 4.34 -17.42
N ARG A 69 -5.84 4.32 -17.43
CA ARG A 69 -5.01 4.67 -18.58
C ARG A 69 -4.88 3.49 -19.54
#